data_AF-A0A432J2X9-F1
#
_entry.id   AF-A0A432J2X9-F1
#
_cell.length_a   1.000
_cell.length_b   1.000
_cell.length_c   1.000
_cell.angle_alpha   90.00
_cell.angle_beta   90.00
_cell.angle_gamma   90.00
#
_symmetry.space_group_name_H-M   'P 1'
#
loop_
_entity.id
_entity.type
_entity.pdbx_description
1 polymer ?
#
loop_
_entity_poly.entity_id
_entity_poly.type
_entity_poly.pdbx_seq_one_letter_code
_entity_poly.pdbx_strand_id
1 'polypeptide(L)' 'MSHFQANSLTPDPERRARIIPILDAALDAVNPENAVSHVFRRAGDDLWVGDKRYRLDDYQR' A
#
# COMPACT_ATOMS: atom_id res chain seq x y z
N MET A 1 -21.80 -20.12 -28.26
CA MET A 1 -21.90 -21.02 -27.10
C MET A 1 -20.62 -20.89 -26.30
N SER A 2 -20.71 -20.51 -25.03
CA SER A 2 -19.54 -20.27 -24.17
C SER A 2 -18.85 -21.60 -23.86
N HIS A 3 -17.59 -21.76 -24.28
CA HIS A 3 -16.76 -22.91 -23.91
C HIS A 3 -16.33 -22.75 -22.45
N PHE A 4 -17.15 -23.20 -21.51
CA PHE A 4 -16.71 -23.37 -20.13
C PHE A 4 -15.70 -24.52 -20.07
N GLN A 5 -14.43 -24.19 -19.90
CA GLN A 5 -13.38 -25.18 -19.71
C GLN A 5 -13.34 -25.56 -18.22
N ALA A 6 -13.78 -26.77 -17.88
CA ALA A 6 -13.81 -27.25 -16.49
C ALA A 6 -12.46 -27.13 -15.75
N ASN A 7 -11.34 -27.12 -16.49
CA ASN A 7 -10.00 -26.90 -15.95
C ASN A 7 -9.78 -25.48 -15.39
N SER A 8 -10.64 -24.50 -15.69
CA SER A 8 -10.57 -23.17 -15.08
C SER A 8 -10.91 -23.18 -13.59
N LEU A 9 -11.54 -24.25 -13.10
CA LEU A 9 -11.84 -24.47 -11.68
C LEU A 9 -10.73 -25.25 -10.97
N THR A 10 -9.77 -25.82 -11.70
CA THR A 10 -8.68 -26.58 -11.09
C THR A 10 -7.64 -25.59 -10.55
N PRO A 11 -7.34 -25.59 -9.24
CA PRO A 11 -6.32 -24.72 -8.70
C PRO A 11 -4.97 -25.04 -9.35
N ASP A 12 -4.29 -24.01 -9.86
CA ASP A 12 -2.91 -24.09 -10.33
C ASP A 12 -2.00 -23.49 -9.24
N PRO A 13 -1.48 -24.32 -8.31
CA PRO A 13 -0.69 -23.84 -7.18
C PRO A 13 0.62 -23.20 -7.61
N GLU A 14 1.24 -23.66 -8.72
CA GLU A 14 2.50 -23.10 -9.22
C GLU A 14 2.30 -21.72 -9.82
N ARG A 15 1.25 -21.54 -10.62
CA ARG A 15 0.87 -20.23 -11.13
C ARG A 15 0.45 -19.29 -10.00
N ARG A 16 -0.31 -19.78 -9.02
CA ARG A 16 -0.69 -18.99 -7.83
C ARG A 16 0.54 -18.54 -7.05
N ALA A 17 1.52 -19.41 -6.82
CA ALA A 17 2.76 -19.09 -6.12
C ALA A 17 3.60 -18.02 -6.85
N ARG A 18 3.56 -17.98 -8.18
CA ARG A 18 4.23 -16.92 -8.97
C ARG A 18 3.51 -15.57 -8.94
N ILE A 19 2.18 -15.58 -8.89
CA ILE A 19 1.37 -14.36 -9.00
C ILE A 19 1.23 -13.64 -7.64
N ILE A 20 1.08 -14.37 -6.54
CA ILE A 20 0.88 -13.78 -5.21
C ILE A 20 1.93 -12.72 -4.85
N PRO A 21 3.25 -12.98 -4.98
CA PRO A 21 4.26 -11.98 -4.63
C PRO A 21 4.17 -10.68 -5.46
N ILE A 22 3.74 -10.80 -6.72
CA ILE A 22 3.56 -9.64 -7.62
C ILE A 22 2.36 -8.80 -7.17
N LEU A 23 1.25 -9.47 -6.81
CA LEU A 23 0.06 -8.79 -6.31
C LEU A 23 0.30 -8.16 -4.94
N ASP A 24 1.02 -8.85 -4.06
CA ASP A 24 1.39 -8.33 -2.75
C ASP A 24 2.26 -7.08 -2.89
N ALA A 25 3.28 -7.10 -3.76
CA ALA A 25 4.11 -5.93 -4.03
C ALA A 25 3.32 -4.76 -4.63
N ALA A 26 2.35 -5.05 -5.52
CA ALA A 26 1.48 -4.03 -6.09
C ALA A 26 0.56 -3.41 -5.04
N LEU A 27 -0.01 -4.22 -4.14
CA LEU A 27 -0.85 -3.76 -3.03
C LEU A 27 -0.04 -2.91 -2.04
N ASP A 28 1.19 -3.32 -1.74
CA ASP A 28 2.07 -2.58 -0.85
C ASP A 28 2.48 -1.23 -1.44
N ALA A 29 2.75 -1.19 -2.76
CA ALA A 29 3.10 0.04 -3.47
C ALA A 29 1.95 1.08 -3.49
N VAL A 30 0.69 0.61 -3.43
CA VAL A 30 -0.49 1.48 -3.38
C VAL A 30 -1.04 1.67 -1.96
N ASN A 31 -0.38 1.12 -0.93
CA ASN A 31 -0.84 1.23 0.45
C ASN A 31 -0.72 2.69 0.93
N PRO A 32 -1.85 3.38 1.19
CA PRO A 32 -1.84 4.78 1.59
C PRO A 32 -1.23 4.98 2.98
N GLU A 33 -1.30 3.98 3.87
CA GLU A 33 -0.70 4.05 5.20
C GLU A 33 0.84 4.09 5.09
N ASN A 34 1.44 3.27 4.22
CA ASN A 34 2.88 3.27 3.95
C ASN A 34 3.32 4.58 3.24
N ALA A 35 2.52 5.05 2.29
CA ALA A 35 2.80 6.30 1.58
C ALA A 35 2.76 7.52 2.52
N VAL A 36 1.83 7.52 3.47
CA VAL A 36 1.69 8.58 4.48
C VAL A 36 2.75 8.43 5.57
N SER A 37 2.98 7.24 6.11
CA SER A 37 3.92 7.05 7.22
C SER A 37 5.36 7.44 6.86
N HIS A 38 5.77 7.28 5.61
CA HIS A 38 7.09 7.72 5.14
C HIS A 38 7.22 9.23 4.99
N VAL A 39 6.11 9.91 4.70
CA VAL A 39 6.06 11.36 4.45
C VAL A 39 5.82 12.14 5.74
N PHE A 40 5.12 11.56 6.71
CA PHE A 40 4.80 12.21 7.97
C PHE A 40 5.75 11.78 9.09
N ARG A 41 6.46 12.75 9.67
CA ARG A 41 7.22 12.54 10.91
C ARG A 41 6.75 13.55 11.94
N ARG A 42 6.63 13.16 13.21
CA ARG A 42 6.30 14.06 14.31
C ARG A 42 7.32 13.91 15.42
N ALA A 43 7.79 15.02 15.96
CA ALA A 43 8.65 15.07 17.14
C ALA A 43 8.23 16.26 18.00
N GLY A 44 7.61 15.99 19.15
CA GLY A 44 7.01 17.02 19.99
C GLY A 44 5.97 17.83 19.21
N ASP A 45 6.23 19.14 19.13
CA ASP A 45 5.37 20.14 18.49
C ASP A 45 5.76 20.41 17.04
N ASP A 46 6.70 19.65 16.48
CA ASP A 46 7.04 19.73 15.07
C ASP A 46 6.43 18.56 14.29
N LEU A 47 5.75 18.89 13.20
CA LEU A 47 5.23 17.96 12.20
C LEU A 47 5.96 18.20 10.87
N TRP A 48 6.57 17.16 10.33
CA TRP A 48 7.15 17.16 9.00
C TRP A 48 6.21 16.45 8.03
N VAL A 49 5.99 17.06 6.88
CA VAL A 49 5.25 16.51 5.73
C VAL A 49 6.17 16.58 4.51
N GLY A 50 6.83 15.47 4.21
CA GLY A 50 7.96 15.44 3.28
C GLY A 50 9.09 16.32 3.80
N ASP A 51 9.51 17.29 3.00
CA ASP A 51 10.57 18.24 3.36
C ASP A 51 10.05 19.49 4.10
N LYS A 52 8.73 19.64 4.24
CA LYS A 52 8.12 20.81 4.89
C LYS A 52 7.95 20.56 6.39
N ARG A 53 8.39 21.51 7.21
CA ARG A 53 8.19 21.51 8.66
C ARG A 53 7.07 22.47 9.05
N TYR A 54 6.18 22.00 9.92
CA TYR A 54 5.08 22.74 10.52
C TYR A 54 5.25 22.70 12.04
N ARG A 55 5.06 23.83 12.73
CA ARG A 55 4.98 23.84 14.20
C ARG A 55 3.51 23.75 14.58
N LEU A 56 3.14 22.73 15.35
CA LEU A 56 1.77 22.45 15.76
C LEU A 56 1.22 23.52 16.71
N ASP A 57 2.09 24.15 17.50
CA ASP A 57 1.73 25.27 18.38
C ASP A 57 1.15 26.47 17.62
N ASP A 58 1.57 26.67 16.37
CA ASP A 58 1.06 27.75 15.51
C ASP A 58 -0.40 27.52 15.09
N TYR A 59 -0.92 26.29 15.26
CA TYR A 59 -2.24 25.85 14.80
C TYR A 59 -3.18 25.38 15.93
N GLN A 60 -2.71 25.35 17.20
CA GLN A 60 -3.58 25.17 18.37
C GLN A 60 -4.22 26.51 18.74
N ARG A 61 -5.37 26.83 18.12
CA ARG A 61 -6.23 27.95 18.52
C ARG A 61 -7.62 27.47 18.85
#